data_AF-A0A3B0MQ92-F1
#
_entry.id   AF-A0A3B0MQ92-F1
#
_cell.length_a   1.000
_cell.length_b   1.000
_cell.length_c   1.000
_cell.angle_alpha   90.00
_cell.angle_beta   90.00
_cell.angle_gamma   90.00
#
_symmetry.space_group_name_H-M   'P 1'
#
loop_
_entity.id
_entity.type
_entity.pdbx_description
1 polymer ?
#
loop_
_entity_poly.entity_id
_entity_poly.type
_entity_poly.pdbx_seq_one_letter_code
_entity_poly.pdbx_strand_id
1 'polypeptide(L)'
;MKKYDFILADPPWQYKNKVSNGAANNHYKTTNFYPLTRLPIDTIANQNSALCMWYTGNFALEAITLAEAWGFTVKTMKGFTWVKLNKKAQQRIDKYPPQDFFNFMALLNHETRIGLGNYTRSNSEDCLIAIKGKGLERKDASIKQIIYSCIDDHSKKPKEVHCRLEKLYGDVSRIELFARDKTPGWDLWGDQSPENSVNF
;
A
#
# COMPACT_ATOMS: atom_id res chain seq x y z
N MET A 1 22.09 -4.46 13.00
CA MET A 1 20.62 -4.43 12.73
C MET A 1 20.29 -5.52 11.73
N LYS A 2 19.14 -6.19 11.88
CA LYS A 2 18.61 -7.11 10.87
C LYS A 2 18.39 -6.33 9.57
N LYS A 3 18.75 -6.93 8.44
CA LYS A 3 18.52 -6.36 7.11
C LYS A 3 17.46 -7.14 6.36
N TYR A 4 16.75 -6.45 5.47
CA TYR A 4 15.64 -6.96 4.71
C TYR A 4 15.89 -6.85 3.21
N ASP A 5 15.53 -7.92 2.51
CA ASP A 5 15.50 -7.99 1.06
C ASP A 5 14.29 -7.24 0.51
N PHE A 6 13.17 -7.26 1.24
CA PHE A 6 11.92 -6.65 0.82
C PHE A 6 11.29 -5.77 1.90
N ILE A 7 10.82 -4.59 1.50
CA ILE A 7 10.15 -3.63 2.37
C ILE A 7 8.77 -3.29 1.77
N LEU A 8 7.70 -3.50 2.53
CA LEU A 8 6.38 -2.93 2.26
C LEU A 8 6.20 -1.70 3.16
N ALA A 9 5.69 -0.59 2.61
CA ALA A 9 5.44 0.62 3.40
C ALA A 9 4.08 1.23 3.06
N ASP A 10 3.35 1.67 4.08
CA ASP A 10 2.16 2.52 3.96
C ASP A 10 2.34 3.82 4.75
N PRO A 11 3.16 4.77 4.24
CA PRO A 11 3.48 5.98 4.99
C PRO A 11 2.23 6.80 5.35
N PRO A 12 2.23 7.48 6.51
CA PRO A 12 1.09 8.31 6.95
C PRO A 12 1.05 9.63 6.18
N TRP A 13 0.60 9.60 4.92
CA TRP A 13 0.55 10.77 4.06
C TRP A 13 -0.36 11.88 4.62
N GLN A 14 0.23 13.06 4.83
CA GLN A 14 -0.49 14.20 5.40
C GLN A 14 -1.05 15.12 4.32
N TYR A 15 -2.39 15.15 4.18
CA TYR A 15 -3.05 16.14 3.34
C TYR A 15 -3.00 17.53 3.98
N LYS A 16 -2.69 18.55 3.16
CA LYS A 16 -2.67 19.96 3.60
C LYS A 16 -4.08 20.56 3.79
N ASN A 17 -5.11 19.95 3.19
CA ASN A 17 -6.45 20.53 3.15
C ASN A 17 -7.29 20.19 4.39
N LYS A 18 -7.63 21.21 5.19
CA LYS A 18 -8.49 21.12 6.38
C LYS A 18 -10.01 21.23 6.08
N VAL A 19 -10.44 21.35 4.81
CA VAL A 19 -11.79 21.85 4.44
C VAL A 19 -12.65 20.81 3.70
N SER A 20 -12.53 19.51 3.99
CA SER A 20 -13.51 18.52 3.50
C SER A 20 -13.96 17.60 4.62
N ASN A 21 -15.22 17.16 4.58
CA ASN A 21 -15.86 16.31 5.59
C ASN A 21 -15.19 14.92 5.81
N GLY A 22 -14.08 14.62 5.12
CA GLY A 22 -13.22 13.46 5.33
C GLY A 22 -11.87 13.79 5.96
N ALA A 23 -11.66 15.03 6.43
CA ALA A 23 -10.46 15.39 7.17
C ALA A 23 -10.45 14.61 8.49
N ALA A 24 -9.55 13.63 8.60
CA ALA A 24 -9.22 12.95 9.84
C ALA A 24 -8.51 13.93 10.80
N ASN A 25 -9.21 14.96 11.25
CA ASN A 25 -8.81 15.78 12.37
C ASN A 25 -9.47 15.20 13.62
N ASN A 26 -8.82 14.20 14.25
CA ASN A 26 -8.79 14.10 15.72
C ASN A 26 -7.92 13.01 16.36
N HIS A 27 -7.05 12.30 15.66
CA HIS A 27 -5.99 11.53 16.31
C HIS A 27 -4.72 11.64 15.45
N TYR A 28 -3.54 11.65 16.05
CA TYR A 28 -2.18 11.79 15.49
C TYR A 28 -1.62 13.22 15.37
N LYS A 29 -0.48 13.44 16.06
CA LYS A 29 0.53 14.42 15.66
C LYS A 29 1.04 13.99 14.28
N THR A 30 0.58 14.66 13.24
CA THR A 30 0.99 14.38 11.87
C THR A 30 2.49 14.59 11.69
N THR A 31 3.22 13.56 11.25
CA THR A 31 4.64 13.67 10.93
C THR A 31 4.79 14.49 9.65
N ASN A 32 5.47 15.63 9.72
CA ASN A 32 5.90 16.37 8.53
C ASN A 32 6.63 15.41 7.57
N PHE A 33 6.54 15.65 6.26
CA PHE A 33 7.23 14.86 5.22
C PHE A 33 8.74 14.68 5.53
N TYR A 34 9.36 15.71 6.12
CA TYR A 34 10.78 15.73 6.46
C TYR A 34 11.23 14.68 7.51
N PRO A 35 10.51 14.46 8.63
CA PRO A 35 10.74 13.29 9.47
C PRO A 35 10.71 11.95 8.75
N LEU A 36 9.78 11.73 7.80
CA LEU A 36 9.70 10.46 7.07
C LEU A 36 10.95 10.20 6.22
N THR A 37 11.49 11.23 5.58
CA THR A 37 12.71 11.12 4.77
C THR A 37 13.96 10.87 5.61
N ARG A 38 13.91 11.09 6.94
CA ARG A 38 15.02 10.87 7.88
C ARG A 38 15.00 9.50 8.56
N LEU A 39 13.98 8.68 8.32
CA LEU A 39 13.99 7.30 8.81
C LEU A 39 15.22 6.58 8.21
N PRO A 40 16.03 5.89 9.04
CA PRO A 40 17.28 5.27 8.59
C PRO A 40 17.00 3.93 7.87
N ILE A 41 16.11 3.95 6.88
CA ILE A 41 15.68 2.76 6.13
C ILE A 41 16.85 2.12 5.38
N ASP A 42 17.84 2.92 4.99
CA ASP A 42 19.07 2.45 4.36
C ASP A 42 19.86 1.48 5.25
N THR A 43 19.76 1.62 6.58
CA THR A 43 20.45 0.77 7.56
C THR A 43 19.85 -0.63 7.69
N ILE A 44 18.55 -0.76 7.39
CA ILE A 44 17.81 -2.02 7.42
C ILE A 44 17.56 -2.60 6.02
N ALA A 45 17.85 -1.87 4.94
CA ALA A 45 17.72 -2.37 3.57
C ALA A 45 19.01 -3.09 3.11
N ASN A 46 18.88 -4.30 2.56
CA ASN A 46 20.00 -4.97 1.88
C ASN A 46 20.45 -4.21 0.63
N GLN A 47 21.70 -4.45 0.20
CA GLN A 47 22.29 -3.79 -0.97
C GLN A 47 21.49 -4.04 -2.25
N ASN A 48 20.98 -5.26 -2.41
CA ASN A 48 19.99 -5.62 -3.42
C ASN A 48 18.66 -5.86 -2.68
N SER A 49 17.72 -4.93 -2.83
CA SER A 49 16.42 -5.01 -2.17
C SER A 49 15.34 -4.32 -2.99
N ALA A 50 14.09 -4.58 -2.66
CA ALA A 50 12.94 -3.94 -3.27
C ALA A 50 12.03 -3.29 -2.22
N LEU A 51 11.41 -2.19 -2.62
CA LEU A 51 10.47 -1.40 -1.84
C LEU A 51 9.14 -1.35 -2.58
N CYS A 52 8.07 -1.77 -1.91
CA CYS A 52 6.70 -1.53 -2.32
C CYS A 52 6.09 -0.47 -1.41
N MET A 53 5.68 0.68 -1.94
CA MET A 53 5.18 1.78 -1.13
C MET A 53 3.80 2.23 -1.61
N TRP A 54 2.82 2.15 -0.73
CA TRP A 54 1.48 2.70 -0.98
C TRP A 54 1.53 4.23 -1.01
N TYR A 55 0.81 4.81 -1.96
CA TYR A 55 0.61 6.25 -2.04
C TYR A 55 -0.78 6.55 -2.61
N THR A 56 -1.27 7.76 -2.35
CA THR A 56 -2.46 8.25 -3.04
C THR A 56 -2.04 9.20 -4.15
N GLY A 57 -2.84 9.34 -5.21
CA GLY A 57 -2.45 10.10 -6.41
C GLY A 57 -1.93 11.52 -6.15
N ASN A 58 -2.38 12.18 -5.08
CA ASN A 58 -1.92 13.52 -4.70
C ASN A 58 -0.51 13.56 -4.11
N PHE A 59 0.06 12.41 -3.73
CA PHE A 59 1.42 12.27 -3.16
C PHE A 59 2.37 11.52 -4.09
N ALA A 60 2.08 11.46 -5.39
CA ALA A 60 2.92 10.72 -6.33
C ALA A 60 4.37 11.23 -6.35
N LEU A 61 4.56 12.56 -6.30
CA LEU A 61 5.90 13.16 -6.26
C LEU A 61 6.58 12.91 -4.92
N GLU A 62 5.86 13.11 -3.81
CA GLU A 62 6.34 12.84 -2.45
C GLU A 62 6.75 11.38 -2.26
N ALA A 63 6.03 10.44 -2.86
CA ALA A 63 6.36 9.01 -2.81
C ALA A 63 7.66 8.69 -3.56
N ILE A 64 7.89 9.32 -4.72
CA ILE A 64 9.17 9.21 -5.44
C ILE A 64 10.30 9.77 -4.58
N THR A 65 10.15 11.00 -4.07
CA THR A 65 11.16 11.66 -3.24
C THR A 65 11.45 10.87 -1.95
N LEU A 66 10.44 10.26 -1.34
CA LEU A 66 10.62 9.44 -0.15
C LEU A 66 11.38 8.15 -0.46
N ALA A 67 11.05 7.48 -1.56
CA ALA A 67 11.79 6.29 -2.01
C ALA A 67 13.27 6.62 -2.28
N GLU A 68 13.55 7.75 -2.94
CA GLU A 68 14.90 8.24 -3.19
C GLU A 68 15.66 8.57 -1.90
N ALA A 69 15.00 9.25 -0.94
CA ALA A 69 15.58 9.56 0.35
C ALA A 69 15.97 8.30 1.15
N TRP A 70 15.21 7.21 1.00
CA TRP A 70 15.53 5.91 1.58
C TRP A 70 16.57 5.10 0.76
N GLY A 71 17.08 5.66 -0.33
CA GLY A 71 18.11 5.05 -1.16
C GLY A 71 17.60 4.05 -2.20
N PHE A 72 16.33 4.16 -2.60
CA PHE A 72 15.72 3.35 -3.66
C PHE A 72 15.49 4.16 -4.93
N THR A 73 15.58 3.52 -6.09
CA THR A 73 15.20 4.07 -7.39
C THR A 73 13.86 3.49 -7.82
N VAL A 74 12.87 4.35 -8.02
CA VAL A 74 11.54 3.93 -8.50
C VAL A 74 11.63 3.32 -9.90
N LYS A 75 11.00 2.17 -10.10
CA LYS A 75 10.93 1.46 -11.39
C LYS A 75 9.55 1.50 -12.02
N THR A 76 8.50 1.49 -11.20
CA THR A 76 7.13 1.70 -11.66
C THR A 76 6.31 2.35 -10.55
N MET A 77 5.47 3.30 -10.93
CA MET A 77 4.48 3.90 -10.02
C MET A 77 3.27 2.98 -9.80
N LYS A 78 3.05 2.00 -10.67
CA LYS A 78 1.93 1.05 -10.58
C LYS A 78 2.44 -0.37 -10.40
N GLY A 79 2.98 -0.66 -9.22
CA GLY A 79 3.25 -2.02 -8.77
C GLY A 79 1.97 -2.81 -8.56
N PHE A 80 1.08 -2.26 -7.74
CA PHE A 80 -0.30 -2.70 -7.59
C PHE A 80 -1.23 -1.49 -7.61
N THR A 81 -2.46 -1.71 -8.07
CA THR A 81 -3.55 -0.75 -7.96
C THR A 81 -4.71 -1.45 -7.28
N TRP A 82 -5.06 -0.99 -6.09
CA TRP A 82 -6.24 -1.45 -5.38
C TRP A 82 -7.46 -0.69 -5.87
N VAL A 83 -8.35 -1.38 -6.60
CA VAL A 83 -9.71 -0.91 -6.89
C VAL A 83 -10.57 -1.17 -5.67
N LYS A 84 -11.05 -0.08 -5.06
CA LYS A 84 -11.82 -0.10 -3.82
C LYS A 84 -13.26 -0.45 -4.11
N LEU A 85 -13.74 -1.56 -3.54
CA LEU A 85 -15.16 -1.88 -3.52
C LEU A 85 -15.80 -1.37 -2.23
N ASN A 86 -17.11 -1.14 -2.25
CA ASN A 86 -17.88 -0.77 -1.07
C ASN A 86 -17.73 -1.83 0.04
N LYS A 87 -17.75 -1.41 1.32
CA LYS A 87 -17.54 -2.28 2.49
C LYS A 87 -18.40 -3.55 2.51
N LYS A 88 -19.64 -3.46 2.02
CA LYS A 88 -20.61 -4.58 1.97
C LYS A 88 -20.77 -5.19 0.57
N ALA A 89 -19.85 -4.91 -0.37
CA ALA A 89 -19.96 -5.39 -1.74
C ALA A 89 -20.03 -6.92 -1.79
N GLN A 90 -19.12 -7.63 -1.10
CA GLN A 90 -19.12 -9.09 -1.02
C GLN A 90 -20.48 -9.64 -0.56
N GLN A 91 -21.01 -9.13 0.57
CA GLN A 91 -22.29 -9.58 1.11
C GLN A 91 -23.46 -9.40 0.11
N ARG A 92 -23.43 -8.32 -0.68
CA ARG A 92 -24.45 -8.08 -1.71
C ARG A 92 -24.29 -9.00 -2.92
N ILE A 93 -23.06 -9.18 -3.39
CA ILE A 93 -22.74 -10.05 -4.53
C ILE A 93 -23.09 -11.50 -4.19
N ASP A 94 -22.74 -11.98 -3.00
CA ASP A 94 -23.04 -13.34 -2.55
C ASP A 94 -24.55 -13.58 -2.44
N LYS A 95 -25.31 -12.56 -2.00
CA LYS A 95 -26.77 -12.63 -1.87
C LYS A 95 -27.49 -12.55 -3.23
N TYR A 96 -26.94 -11.78 -4.17
CA TYR A 96 -27.53 -11.53 -5.48
C TYR A 96 -26.45 -11.66 -6.58
N PRO A 97 -26.05 -12.89 -6.93
CA PRO A 97 -25.01 -13.10 -7.93
C PRO A 97 -25.49 -12.63 -9.32
N PRO A 98 -24.58 -12.08 -10.14
CA PRO A 98 -24.93 -11.63 -11.49
C PRO A 98 -25.30 -12.83 -12.37
N GLN A 99 -26.36 -12.68 -13.18
CA GLN A 99 -26.87 -13.76 -14.03
C GLN A 99 -26.08 -13.90 -15.33
N ASP A 100 -25.51 -12.79 -15.80
CA ASP A 100 -24.75 -12.73 -17.03
C ASP A 100 -23.58 -11.73 -16.93
N PHE A 101 -22.81 -11.64 -18.01
CA PHE A 101 -21.66 -10.75 -18.08
C PHE A 101 -22.03 -9.26 -17.93
N PHE A 102 -23.12 -8.80 -18.52
CA PHE A 102 -23.53 -7.41 -18.44
C PHE A 102 -23.99 -7.02 -17.03
N ASN A 103 -24.70 -7.94 -16.36
CA ASN A 103 -25.09 -7.84 -14.97
C ASN A 103 -23.86 -7.78 -14.07
N PHE A 104 -22.84 -8.61 -14.34
CA PHE A 104 -21.57 -8.56 -13.62
C PHE A 104 -20.87 -7.21 -13.80
N MET A 105 -20.79 -6.69 -15.02
CA MET A 105 -20.16 -5.39 -15.28
C MET A 105 -20.94 -4.23 -14.62
N ALA A 106 -22.27 -4.26 -14.66
CA ALA A 106 -23.11 -3.27 -13.99
C ALA A 106 -22.92 -3.32 -12.46
N LEU A 107 -22.91 -4.53 -11.89
CA LEU A 107 -22.68 -4.78 -10.46
C LEU A 107 -21.29 -4.31 -10.04
N LEU A 108 -20.24 -4.64 -10.79
CA LEU A 108 -18.87 -4.21 -10.48
C LEU A 108 -18.73 -2.68 -10.49
N ASN A 109 -19.34 -2.00 -11.47
CA ASN A 109 -19.36 -0.54 -11.52
C ASN A 109 -20.13 0.06 -10.33
N HIS A 110 -21.28 -0.51 -9.98
CA HIS A 110 -22.07 -0.09 -8.81
C HIS A 110 -21.31 -0.30 -7.50
N GLU A 111 -20.59 -1.42 -7.38
CA GLU A 111 -19.84 -1.76 -6.17
C GLU A 111 -18.50 -1.04 -6.04
N THR A 112 -18.01 -0.43 -7.13
CA THR A 112 -16.80 0.40 -7.09
C THR A 112 -17.06 1.67 -6.27
N ARG A 113 -16.20 1.91 -5.28
CA ARG A 113 -16.36 2.99 -4.31
C ARG A 113 -16.14 4.36 -4.97
N ILE A 114 -17.05 5.30 -4.69
CA ILE A 114 -16.90 6.72 -5.02
C ILE A 114 -16.19 7.47 -3.88
N GLY A 115 -14.88 7.68 -3.97
CA GLY A 115 -14.09 8.46 -3.03
C GLY A 115 -14.07 9.97 -3.31
N LEU A 116 -13.09 10.66 -2.71
CA LEU A 116 -12.88 12.11 -2.86
C LEU A 116 -12.35 12.47 -4.26
N GLY A 117 -12.34 13.74 -4.62
CA GLY A 117 -11.69 14.25 -5.83
C GLY A 117 -12.52 15.30 -6.55
N ASN A 118 -11.85 16.34 -7.06
CA ASN A 118 -12.51 17.52 -7.63
C ASN A 118 -12.76 17.39 -9.15
N TYR A 119 -11.95 16.59 -9.86
CA TYR A 119 -12.06 16.40 -11.31
C TYR A 119 -12.74 15.06 -11.65
N THR A 120 -12.24 13.98 -11.05
CA THR A 120 -12.87 12.65 -11.07
C THR A 120 -12.94 12.11 -9.65
N ARG A 121 -13.83 11.15 -9.40
CA ARG A 121 -13.98 10.54 -8.08
C ARG A 121 -12.95 9.43 -7.92
N SER A 122 -12.07 9.56 -6.93
CA SER A 122 -11.06 8.54 -6.62
C SER A 122 -11.73 7.24 -6.21
N ASN A 123 -11.29 6.14 -6.81
CA ASN A 123 -11.83 4.81 -6.56
C ASN A 123 -10.73 3.77 -6.36
N SER A 124 -9.48 4.21 -6.36
CA SER A 124 -8.31 3.35 -6.26
C SER A 124 -7.18 3.99 -5.45
N GLU A 125 -6.30 3.14 -4.95
CA GLU A 125 -4.99 3.50 -4.41
C GLU A 125 -3.90 2.72 -5.16
N ASP A 126 -2.75 3.35 -5.34
CA ASP A 126 -1.62 2.77 -6.06
C ASP A 126 -0.47 2.48 -5.09
N CYS A 127 0.38 1.53 -5.44
CA CYS A 127 1.68 1.37 -4.80
C CYS A 127 2.79 1.35 -5.85
N LEU A 128 3.88 2.04 -5.56
CA LEU A 128 5.07 2.02 -6.41
C LEU A 128 5.95 0.80 -6.08
N ILE A 129 6.76 0.38 -7.04
CA ILE A 129 7.90 -0.52 -6.82
C ILE A 129 9.17 0.24 -7.12
N ALA A 130 10.07 0.25 -6.13
CA ALA A 130 11.41 0.81 -6.23
C ALA A 130 12.45 -0.26 -5.86
N ILE A 131 13.69 -0.08 -6.31
CA ILE A 131 14.77 -1.03 -6.05
C ILE A 131 16.01 -0.34 -5.51
N LYS A 132 16.80 -1.07 -4.72
CA LYS A 132 18.18 -0.74 -4.36
C LYS A 132 19.11 -1.75 -5.01
N GLY A 133 20.25 -1.29 -5.53
CA GLY A 133 21.19 -2.13 -6.26
C GLY A 133 20.54 -2.79 -7.48
N LYS A 134 20.67 -4.12 -7.59
CA LYS A 134 20.07 -4.91 -8.67
C LYS A 134 18.58 -5.23 -8.44
N GLY A 135 18.01 -4.88 -7.29
CA GLY A 135 16.68 -5.31 -6.89
C GLY A 135 16.61 -6.81 -6.56
N LEU A 136 15.39 -7.33 -6.48
CA LEU A 136 15.12 -8.75 -6.24
C LEU A 136 14.77 -9.48 -7.54
N GLU A 137 15.10 -10.77 -7.58
CA GLU A 137 14.66 -11.66 -8.65
C GLU A 137 13.15 -11.85 -8.61
N ARG A 138 12.48 -11.69 -9.75
CA ARG A 138 11.06 -11.99 -9.89
C ARG A 138 10.85 -13.49 -10.03
N LYS A 139 10.23 -14.13 -9.04
CA LYS A 139 9.91 -15.57 -9.01
C LYS A 139 8.63 -15.94 -9.76
N ASP A 140 7.64 -15.05 -9.80
CA ASP A 140 6.39 -15.26 -10.51
C ASP A 140 6.08 -14.08 -11.45
N ALA A 141 6.09 -14.34 -12.76
CA ALA A 141 5.80 -13.34 -13.78
C ALA A 141 4.30 -13.16 -14.08
N SER A 142 3.44 -14.02 -13.52
CA SER A 142 1.98 -14.01 -13.74
C SER A 142 1.23 -13.04 -12.83
N ILE A 143 1.91 -12.46 -11.83
CA ILE A 143 1.32 -11.57 -10.84
C ILE A 143 0.74 -10.31 -11.53
N LYS A 144 -0.58 -10.16 -11.41
CA LYS A 144 -1.34 -9.02 -11.94
C LYS A 144 -1.30 -7.84 -10.97
N GLN A 145 -1.33 -6.62 -11.52
CA GLN A 145 -1.26 -5.38 -10.75
C GLN A 145 -2.59 -5.01 -10.08
N ILE A 146 -3.73 -5.30 -10.71
CA ILE A 146 -5.05 -4.88 -10.21
C ILE A 146 -5.53 -5.81 -9.10
N ILE A 147 -5.90 -5.22 -7.96
CA ILE A 147 -6.52 -5.89 -6.82
C ILE A 147 -7.92 -5.33 -6.64
N TYR A 148 -8.94 -6.18 -6.69
CA TYR A 148 -10.30 -5.80 -6.29
C TYR A 148 -10.54 -6.30 -4.87
N SER A 149 -10.90 -5.40 -3.95
CA SER A 149 -11.33 -5.82 -2.62
C SER A 149 -12.15 -4.73 -1.93
N CYS A 150 -12.98 -5.15 -0.97
CA CYS A 150 -13.77 -4.24 -0.16
C CYS A 150 -12.87 -3.39 0.73
N ILE A 151 -13.25 -2.12 0.91
CA ILE A 151 -12.67 -1.31 1.99
C ILE A 151 -13.06 -1.91 3.35
N ASP A 152 -12.14 -1.78 4.31
CA ASP A 152 -12.39 -2.10 5.71
C ASP A 152 -12.27 -0.83 6.57
N ASP A 153 -12.47 -0.96 7.87
CA ASP A 153 -12.30 0.14 8.82
C ASP A 153 -10.83 0.62 8.85
N HIS A 154 -10.65 1.90 9.19
CA HIS A 154 -9.33 2.52 9.42
C HIS A 154 -8.35 2.55 8.23
N SER A 155 -8.82 2.56 6.98
CA SER A 155 -7.96 2.64 5.77
C SER A 155 -6.96 1.49 5.64
N LYS A 156 -7.32 0.30 6.14
CA LYS A 156 -6.52 -0.93 5.98
C LYS A 156 -6.34 -1.28 4.51
N LYS A 157 -5.12 -1.63 4.14
CA LYS A 157 -4.74 -2.07 2.78
C LYS A 157 -5.14 -3.54 2.57
N PRO A 158 -5.35 -3.98 1.32
CA PRO A 158 -5.78 -5.34 1.05
C PRO A 158 -4.68 -6.36 1.38
N LYS A 159 -4.99 -7.36 2.21
CA LYS A 159 -4.08 -8.47 2.54
C LYS A 159 -3.58 -9.26 1.32
N GLU A 160 -4.33 -9.23 0.22
CA GLU A 160 -3.94 -9.80 -1.08
C GLU A 160 -2.57 -9.27 -1.55
N VAL A 161 -2.17 -8.05 -1.15
CA VAL A 161 -0.86 -7.50 -1.52
C VAL A 161 0.29 -8.34 -0.95
N HIS A 162 0.17 -8.80 0.31
CA HIS A 162 1.17 -9.67 0.94
C HIS A 162 1.28 -10.98 0.19
N CYS A 163 0.15 -11.64 -0.09
CA CYS A 163 0.11 -12.89 -0.85
C CYS A 163 0.76 -12.76 -2.23
N ARG A 164 0.53 -11.64 -2.93
CA ARG A 164 1.13 -11.41 -4.25
C ARG A 164 2.61 -11.10 -4.17
N LEU A 165 3.05 -10.34 -3.16
CA LEU A 165 4.46 -10.03 -2.94
C LEU A 165 5.28 -11.28 -2.57
N GLU A 166 4.71 -12.16 -1.75
CA GLU A 166 5.31 -13.44 -1.39
C GLU A 166 5.49 -14.36 -2.60
N LYS A 167 4.53 -14.40 -3.52
CA LYS A 167 4.69 -15.11 -4.79
C LYS A 167 5.68 -14.41 -5.72
N LEU A 168 5.65 -13.08 -5.78
CA LEU A 168 6.46 -12.28 -6.67
C LEU A 168 7.96 -12.43 -6.38
N TYR A 169 8.36 -12.45 -5.10
CA TYR A 169 9.76 -12.48 -4.68
C TYR A 169 10.18 -13.78 -4.01
N GLY A 170 9.24 -14.66 -3.64
CA GLY A 170 9.52 -15.91 -2.96
C GLY A 170 9.85 -15.73 -1.48
N ASP A 171 10.57 -16.70 -0.93
CA ASP A 171 10.99 -16.66 0.47
C ASP A 171 12.20 -15.74 0.65
N VAL A 172 11.91 -14.50 1.06
CA VAL A 172 12.92 -13.47 1.33
C VAL A 172 12.67 -12.81 2.68
N SER A 173 13.72 -12.23 3.26
CA SER A 173 13.59 -11.44 4.49
C SER A 173 12.76 -10.18 4.21
N ARG A 174 11.66 -10.00 4.95
CA ARG A 174 10.65 -8.98 4.65
C ARG A 174 10.17 -8.24 5.89
N ILE A 175 9.93 -6.95 5.76
CA ILE A 175 9.36 -6.08 6.80
C ILE A 175 8.24 -5.21 6.25
N GLU A 176 7.19 -5.01 7.04
CA GLU A 176 6.15 -4.01 6.80
C GLU A 176 6.35 -2.80 7.73
N LEU A 177 6.55 -1.63 7.12
CA LEU A 177 6.67 -0.35 7.80
C LEU A 177 5.30 0.33 7.89
N PHE A 178 5.06 1.00 9.02
CA PHE A 178 3.78 1.60 9.41
C PHE A 178 2.65 0.57 9.55
N ALA A 179 3.00 -0.66 9.95
CA ALA A 179 2.07 -1.76 10.15
C ALA A 179 1.06 -1.45 11.27
N ARG A 180 -0.13 -2.04 11.15
CA ARG A 180 -1.21 -1.95 12.15
C ARG A 180 -1.80 -3.28 12.58
N ASP A 181 -1.60 -4.31 11.76
CA ASP A 181 -2.10 -5.66 12.01
C ASP A 181 -0.92 -6.64 11.98
N LYS A 182 -1.08 -7.79 12.65
CA LYS A 182 -0.12 -8.88 12.51
C LYS A 182 -0.24 -9.51 11.13
N THR A 183 0.90 -9.70 10.48
CA THR A 183 1.00 -10.43 9.22
C THR A 183 2.00 -11.58 9.42
N PRO A 184 1.53 -12.84 9.49
CA PRO A 184 2.42 -13.99 9.69
C PRO A 184 3.55 -14.04 8.66
N GLY A 185 4.78 -14.24 9.12
CA GLY A 185 5.96 -14.28 8.24
C GLY A 185 6.55 -12.92 7.86
N TRP A 186 6.00 -11.82 8.38
CA TRP A 186 6.53 -10.47 8.19
C TRP A 186 7.04 -9.91 9.51
N ASP A 187 8.22 -9.32 9.47
CA ASP A 187 8.62 -8.39 10.52
C ASP A 187 7.80 -7.11 10.39
N LEU A 188 7.55 -6.44 11.51
CA LEU A 188 6.66 -5.29 11.55
C LEU A 188 7.37 -4.11 12.21
N TRP A 189 7.05 -2.90 11.78
CA TRP A 189 7.44 -1.68 12.46
C TRP A 189 6.39 -0.59 12.29
N GLY A 190 6.11 0.17 13.36
CA GLY A 190 5.27 1.37 13.30
C GLY A 190 4.68 1.74 14.66
N ASP A 191 4.22 2.98 14.79
CA ASP A 191 3.65 3.49 16.06
C ASP A 191 2.40 2.73 16.53
N GLN A 192 1.66 2.14 15.58
CA GLN A 192 0.47 1.33 15.84
C GLN A 192 0.71 -0.16 15.59
N SER A 193 1.97 -0.54 15.39
CA SER A 193 2.30 -1.92 15.13
C SER A 193 2.09 -2.75 16.39
N PRO A 194 1.52 -3.97 16.29
CA PRO A 194 1.37 -4.86 17.44
C PRO A 194 2.72 -5.30 18.03
N GLU A 195 3.79 -5.23 17.23
CA GLU A 195 5.18 -5.49 17.64
C GLU A 195 6.15 -4.75 16.72
N ASN A 196 7.35 -4.43 17.22
CA ASN A 196 8.39 -3.77 16.43
C ASN A 196 9.64 -4.66 16.38
N SER A 197 9.96 -5.18 15.19
CA SER A 197 11.15 -6.03 14.97
C SER A 197 12.44 -5.23 14.82
N VAL A 198 12.34 -3.91 14.68
CA VAL A 198 13.46 -2.97 14.61
C VAL A 198 13.17 -1.75 15.49
N ASN A 199 14.23 -1.06 15.93
CA ASN A 199 14.14 0.23 16.62
C ASN A 199 15.00 1.23 15.85
N PHE A 200 14.45 2.41 15.59
CA PHE A 200 15.15 3.53 14.95
C PHE A 200 15.54 4.59 15.98
#